data_AF-A0A9E5C567-F1
#
_entry.id   AF-A0A9E5C567-F1
#
_cell.length_a   1.000
_cell.length_b   1.000
_cell.length_c   1.000
_cell.angle_alpha   90.00
_cell.angle_beta   90.00
_cell.angle_gamma   90.00
#
_symmetry.space_group_name_H-M   'P 1'
#
loop_
_entity.id
_entity.type
_entity.pdbx_description
1 polymer ?
#
loop_
_entity_poly.entity_id
_entity_poly.type
_entity_poly.pdbx_seq_one_letter_code
_entity_poly.pdbx_strand_id
1 'polypeptide(L)'
;DPGEAYNAADGSILEAKVVAEAISHAAGLGGKTVSIPHDEVEKAGFIGRIIGTKMVVSIEKAKRVLSWNPSGPSLMDELSTGSYAS
;
A
#
# COMPACT_ATOMS: atom_id res chain seq x y z
N ASP A 1 23.97 14.47 -2.71
CA ASP A 1 24.06 15.92 -3.02
C ASP A 1 22.91 16.72 -2.40
N PRO A 2 23.11 18.00 -2.05
CA PRO A 2 22.03 18.85 -1.58
C PRO A 2 20.86 18.86 -2.57
N GLY A 3 19.63 18.67 -2.06
CA GLY A 3 18.41 18.64 -2.87
C GLY A 3 18.03 17.28 -3.46
N GLU A 4 18.78 16.21 -3.16
CA GLU A 4 18.38 14.87 -3.59
C GLU A 4 17.21 14.30 -2.79
N ALA A 5 16.23 13.73 -3.51
CA ALA A 5 15.14 12.94 -2.93
C ALA A 5 15.30 11.45 -3.25
N TYR A 6 14.81 10.61 -2.33
CA TYR A 6 14.84 9.15 -2.39
C TYR A 6 13.50 8.59 -1.91
N ASN A 7 13.01 7.53 -2.56
CA ASN A 7 11.79 6.83 -2.13
C ASN A 7 12.16 5.72 -1.13
N ALA A 8 11.63 5.79 0.09
CA ALA A 8 11.80 4.79 1.14
C ALA A 8 10.64 3.78 1.17
N ALA A 9 10.32 3.19 0.02
CA ALA A 9 9.31 2.13 -0.09
C ALA A 9 9.98 0.74 -0.03
N ASP A 10 9.19 -0.31 0.21
CA ASP A 10 9.66 -1.69 0.19
C ASP A 10 9.89 -2.24 -1.24
N GLY A 11 9.33 -1.57 -2.24
CA GLY A 11 9.41 -1.91 -3.66
C GLY A 11 8.27 -2.81 -4.14
N SER A 12 7.35 -3.18 -3.26
CA SER A 12 6.16 -3.96 -3.59
C SER A 12 5.19 -3.12 -4.43
N ILE A 13 4.56 -3.75 -5.42
CA ILE A 13 3.46 -3.16 -6.18
C ILE A 13 2.23 -4.02 -5.91
N LEU A 14 1.30 -3.49 -5.13
CA LEU A 14 0.09 -4.19 -4.70
C LEU A 14 -1.14 -3.57 -5.38
N GLU A 15 -2.10 -4.42 -5.74
CA GLU A 15 -3.41 -3.95 -6.18
C GLU A 15 -4.24 -3.53 -4.96
N ALA A 16 -4.95 -2.40 -5.06
CA ALA A 16 -5.80 -1.91 -3.99
C ALA A 16 -6.84 -2.95 -3.53
N LYS A 17 -7.35 -3.77 -4.46
CA LYS A 17 -8.28 -4.85 -4.16
C LYS A 17 -7.66 -5.93 -3.26
N VAL A 18 -6.43 -6.36 -3.56
CA VAL A 18 -5.71 -7.37 -2.76
C VAL A 18 -5.50 -6.87 -1.33
N VAL A 19 -5.10 -5.60 -1.17
CA VAL A 19 -4.95 -4.99 0.15
C VAL A 19 -6.30 -4.90 0.88
N ALA A 20 -7.38 -4.52 0.19
CA ALA A 20 -8.72 -4.47 0.78
C ALA A 20 -9.24 -5.84 1.24
N GLU A 21 -8.97 -6.90 0.46
CA GLU A 21 -9.31 -8.27 0.82
C GLU A 21 -8.50 -8.74 2.05
N ALA A 22 -7.20 -8.42 2.10
CA ALA A 22 -6.36 -8.74 3.26
C ALA A 22 -6.82 -8.00 4.53
N ILE A 23 -7.18 -6.72 4.43
CA ILE A 23 -7.79 -5.96 5.53
C ILE A 23 -9.11 -6.62 5.97
N SER A 24 -9.94 -7.05 5.04
CA SER A 24 -11.20 -7.74 5.35
C SER A 24 -10.98 -9.07 6.07
N HIS A 25 -9.95 -9.83 5.68
CA HIS A 25 -9.52 -11.02 6.43
C HIS A 25 -9.04 -10.67 7.84
N ALA A 26 -8.16 -9.67 7.96
CA ALA A 26 -7.64 -9.20 9.24
C ALA A 26 -8.75 -8.71 10.19
N ALA A 27 -9.83 -8.15 9.64
CA ALA A 27 -11.01 -7.71 10.40
C ALA A 27 -12.01 -8.84 10.72
N GLY A 28 -11.71 -10.11 10.41
CA GLY A 28 -12.62 -11.24 10.62
C GLY A 28 -13.82 -11.29 9.68
N LEU A 29 -13.81 -10.53 8.58
CA LEU A 29 -14.90 -10.45 7.59
C LEU A 29 -14.72 -11.42 6.41
N GLY A 30 -13.64 -12.21 6.42
CA GLY A 30 -13.43 -13.31 5.49
C GLY A 30 -13.15 -12.88 4.06
N GLY A 31 -12.45 -11.76 3.86
CA GLY A 31 -12.05 -11.27 2.54
C GLY A 31 -13.16 -10.58 1.75
N LYS A 32 -14.33 -10.37 2.34
CA LYS A 32 -15.45 -9.68 1.68
C LYS A 32 -15.11 -8.21 1.46
N THR A 33 -15.26 -7.75 0.22
CA THR A 33 -15.05 -6.35 -0.18
C THR A 33 -16.23 -5.87 -1.02
N VAL A 34 -16.43 -4.55 -1.07
CA VAL A 34 -17.40 -3.91 -1.97
C VAL A 34 -16.63 -2.88 -2.79
N SER A 35 -16.81 -2.93 -4.11
CA SER A 35 -16.22 -1.94 -5.01
C SER A 35 -17.07 -0.67 -5.01
N ILE A 36 -16.42 0.48 -4.91
CA ILE A 36 -17.05 1.78 -5.11
C ILE A 36 -16.89 2.14 -6.60
N PRO A 37 -17.97 2.47 -7.32
CA PRO A 37 -17.88 2.95 -8.70
C PRO A 37 -16.99 4.18 -8.81
N HIS A 38 -16.27 4.32 -9.92
CA HIS A 38 -15.29 5.41 -10.09
C HIS A 38 -15.92 6.81 -10.00
N ASP A 39 -17.13 6.98 -10.53
CA ASP A 39 -17.92 8.20 -10.48
C ASP A 39 -18.44 8.53 -9.06
N GLU A 40 -18.36 7.58 -8.13
CA GLU A 40 -18.71 7.76 -6.73
C GLU A 40 -17.51 7.99 -5.81
N VAL A 41 -16.28 7.89 -6.33
CA VAL A 41 -15.05 8.05 -5.53
C VAL A 41 -14.98 9.41 -4.83
N GLU A 42 -15.49 10.47 -5.47
CA GLU A 42 -15.56 11.81 -4.88
C GLU A 42 -16.43 11.86 -3.60
N LYS A 43 -17.41 10.94 -3.46
CA LYS A 43 -18.22 10.81 -2.23
C LYS A 43 -17.38 10.29 -1.04
N ALA A 44 -16.31 9.55 -1.32
CA ALA A 44 -15.33 9.09 -0.32
C ALA A 44 -14.24 10.15 -0.03
N GLY A 45 -14.38 11.35 -0.60
CA GLY A 45 -13.49 12.48 -0.38
C GLY A 45 -12.06 12.22 -0.82
N PHE A 46 -11.12 12.94 -0.21
CA PHE A 46 -9.70 12.91 -0.57
C PHE A 46 -9.07 11.50 -0.49
N ILE A 47 -9.46 10.70 0.50
CA ILE A 47 -8.94 9.33 0.68
C ILE A 47 -9.37 8.44 -0.49
N GLY A 48 -10.66 8.52 -0.88
CA GLY A 48 -11.17 7.82 -2.04
C GLY A 48 -10.36 8.13 -3.30
N ARG A 49 -10.06 9.42 -3.52
CA ARG A 49 -9.29 9.87 -4.68
C ARG A 49 -7.87 9.34 -4.71
N ILE A 50 -7.19 9.26 -3.56
CA ILE A 50 -5.85 8.65 -3.47
C ILE A 50 -5.94 7.16 -3.79
N ILE A 51 -6.81 6.41 -3.12
CA ILE A 51 -6.92 4.95 -3.27
C ILE A 51 -7.35 4.57 -4.70
N GLY A 52 -8.24 5.35 -5.31
CA GLY A 52 -8.68 5.16 -6.69
C GLY A 52 -7.62 5.47 -7.74
N THR A 53 -6.48 6.06 -7.35
CA THR A 53 -5.38 6.40 -8.26
C THR A 53 -4.26 5.37 -8.12
N LYS A 54 -3.84 4.77 -9.24
CA LYS A 54 -2.64 3.91 -9.24
C LYS A 54 -1.39 4.76 -9.05
N MET A 55 -0.77 4.65 -7.88
CA MET A 55 0.47 5.32 -7.53
C MET A 55 1.59 4.29 -7.38
N VAL A 56 2.62 4.37 -8.22
CA VAL A 56 3.80 3.49 -8.16
C VAL A 56 5.04 4.36 -8.05
N VAL A 57 5.92 4.02 -7.10
CA VAL A 57 7.19 4.72 -6.87
C VAL A 57 8.35 3.78 -7.11
N SER A 58 9.41 4.28 -7.77
CA SER A 58 10.64 3.52 -7.98
C SER A 58 11.59 3.66 -6.80
N ILE A 59 12.22 2.56 -6.37
CA ILE A 59 13.23 2.55 -5.31
C ILE A 59 14.68 2.41 -5.84
N GLU A 60 14.86 2.41 -7.16
CA GLU A 60 16.15 2.12 -7.80
C GLU A 60 17.25 3.11 -7.42
N LYS A 61 16.90 4.38 -7.24
CA LYS A 61 17.85 5.40 -6.77
C LYS A 61 18.32 5.10 -5.34
N ALA A 62 17.39 4.75 -4.45
CA ALA A 62 17.69 4.43 -3.05
C ALA A 62 18.53 3.16 -2.95
N LYS A 63 18.19 2.11 -3.71
CA LYS A 63 18.97 0.86 -3.79
C LYS A 63 20.40 1.12 -4.23
N ARG A 64 20.60 1.88 -5.31
CA ARG A 64 21.92 2.10 -5.91
C ARG A 64 22.81 3.03 -5.08
N VAL A 65 22.26 4.10 -4.51
CA VAL A 65 23.06 5.16 -3.86
C VAL A 65 23.16 4.95 -2.35
N LEU A 66 22.10 4.47 -1.71
CA LEU A 66 22.02 4.33 -0.26
C LEU A 66 22.09 2.86 0.19
N SER A 67 22.27 1.91 -0.74
CA SER A 67 22.18 0.48 -0.46
C SER A 67 20.87 0.10 0.24
N TRP A 68 19.77 0.80 -0.09
CA TRP A 68 18.46 0.59 0.52
C TRP A 68 17.99 -0.85 0.33
N ASN A 69 17.80 -1.55 1.45
CA ASN A 69 17.33 -2.92 1.49
C ASN A 69 16.34 -3.08 2.67
N PRO A 70 15.03 -2.87 2.43
CA PRO A 70 14.00 -3.04 3.46
C PRO A 70 14.07 -4.44 4.08
N SER A 71 14.09 -4.52 5.41
CA SER A 71 14.15 -5.79 6.16
C SER A 71 13.02 -5.97 7.16
N GLY A 72 12.14 -4.97 7.29
CA GLY A 72 10.95 -5.06 8.14
C GLY A 72 9.85 -5.91 7.49
N PRO A 73 8.79 -6.23 8.26
CA PRO A 73 7.61 -6.90 7.71
C PRO A 73 7.01 -6.11 6.56
N SER A 74 6.53 -6.82 5.53
CA SER A 74 5.75 -6.20 4.46
C SER A 74 4.35 -5.80 4.97
N LEU A 75 3.65 -4.97 4.20
CA LEU A 75 2.24 -4.66 4.50
C LEU A 75 1.38 -5.93 4.62
N MET A 76 1.66 -6.95 3.83
CA MET A 76 0.91 -8.20 3.86
C MET A 76 1.26 -9.05 5.09
N ASP A 77 2.50 -9.01 5.55
CA ASP A 77 2.89 -9.65 6.81
C ASP A 77 2.18 -8.99 8.00
N GLU A 78 2.15 -7.64 8.00
CA GLU A 78 1.47 -6.85 9.01
C GLU A 78 -0.05 -7.14 9.09
N LEU A 79 -0.71 -7.30 7.95
CA LEU A 79 -2.14 -7.62 7.86
C LEU A 79 -2.47 -9.09 8.18
N SER A 80 -1.52 -10.00 8.04
CA SER A 80 -1.76 -11.44 8.22
C SER A 80 -1.37 -11.96 9.61
N THR A 81 -0.23 -11.49 10.14
CA THR A 81 0.34 -12.00 11.40
C THR A 81 0.97 -10.91 12.28
N GLY A 82 1.06 -9.68 11.77
CA GLY A 82 1.65 -8.55 12.49
C GLY A 82 0.63 -7.72 13.25
N SER A 83 0.92 -6.42 13.38
CA SER A 83 0.21 -5.52 14.30
C SER A 83 -1.23 -5.21 13.87
N TYR A 84 -1.59 -5.52 12.63
CA TYR A 84 -2.92 -5.29 12.07
C TYR A 84 -3.74 -6.58 11.94
N ALA A 85 -3.18 -7.75 12.25
CA ALA A 85 -3.92 -8.99 12.37
C ALA A 85 -4.76 -8.94 13.66
N SER A 86 -6.08 -8.74 13.53
CA SER A 86 -7.03 -8.61 14.64
C SER A 86 -7.63 -9.94 15.04
#